data_AF-A0A7Y5AF39-F1
#
_entry.id   AF-A0A7Y5AF39-F1
#
_cell.length_a   1.000
_cell.length_b   1.000
_cell.length_c   1.000
_cell.angle_alpha   90.00
_cell.angle_beta   90.00
_cell.angle_gamma   90.00
#
_symmetry.space_group_name_H-M   'P 1'
#
loop_
_entity.id
_entity.type
_entity.pdbx_description
1 polymer ?
#
loop_
_entity_poly.entity_id
_entity_poly.type
_entity_poly.pdbx_seq_one_letter_code
_entity_poly.pdbx_strand_id
1 'polypeptide(L)' 'MKATWDIFCSVVDNYGDIGVTWRLARQLVAEHNLAVRLWVDDLNAFVPMCPGADATAAQQWQHGVD' A
#
# COMPACT_ATOMS: atom_id res chain seq x y z
N MET A 1 -1.37 3.70 -22.79
CA MET A 1 -0.95 4.11 -21.44
C MET A 1 -1.82 3.36 -20.44
N LYS A 2 -1.23 2.60 -19.52
CA LYS A 2 -2.00 2.02 -18.40
C LYS A 2 -2.35 3.16 -17.44
N ALA A 3 -3.59 3.21 -16.96
CA ALA A 3 -3.98 4.15 -15.92
C ALA A 3 -3.21 3.82 -14.62
N THR A 4 -2.61 4.83 -14.02
CA THR A 4 -1.95 4.74 -12.71
C THR A 4 -2.93 5.19 -11.63
N TRP A 5 -2.94 4.48 -10.51
CA TRP A 5 -3.82 4.74 -9.38
C TRP A 5 -2.98 5.12 -8.17
N ASP A 6 -3.25 6.30 -7.62
CA ASP A 6 -2.64 6.76 -6.38
C ASP A 6 -3.65 6.64 -5.25
N ILE A 7 -3.31 5.86 -4.23
CA ILE A 7 -4.10 5.70 -3.01
C ILE A 7 -3.34 6.41 -1.89
N PHE A 8 -4.01 7.34 -1.21
CA PHE A 8 -3.44 8.05 -0.07
C PHE A 8 -4.11 7.56 1.21
N CYS A 9 -3.30 7.04 2.14
CA CYS A 9 -3.72 6.57 3.44
C CYS A 9 -3.03 7.42 4.51
N SER A 10 -3.83 8.14 5.31
CA SER A 10 -3.36 8.68 6.58
C SER A 10 -3.79 7.72 7.69
N VAL A 11 -2.83 7.23 8.47
CA VAL A 11 -3.09 6.26 9.53
C VAL A 11 -3.52 7.01 10.79
N VAL A 12 -4.82 6.97 11.09
CA VAL A 12 -5.38 7.65 12.28
C VAL A 12 -5.67 6.66 13.40
N ASP A 13 -6.10 5.43 13.07
CA ASP A 13 -6.20 4.32 14.03
C ASP A 13 -5.38 3.10 13.62
N ASN A 14 -4.77 2.48 14.63
CA ASN A 14 -4.08 1.18 14.64
C ASN A 14 -3.73 0.61 13.25
N TYR A 15 -4.69 -0.09 12.63
CA TYR A 15 -4.49 -0.87 11.40
C TYR A 15 -5.69 -0.81 10.44
N GLY A 16 -6.78 -0.10 10.79
CA GLY A 16 -8.01 -0.12 10.01
C GLY A 16 -7.81 0.52 8.63
N ASP A 17 -7.34 1.76 8.65
CA ASP A 17 -7.15 2.58 7.44
C ASP A 17 -6.14 1.93 6.48
N ILE A 18 -4.96 1.59 7.02
CA ILE A 18 -3.89 0.99 6.24
C ILE A 18 -4.23 -0.43 5.78
N GLY A 19 -5.01 -1.20 6.56
CA GLY A 19 -5.43 -2.54 6.16
C GLY A 19 -6.44 -2.54 5.01
N VAL A 20 -7.39 -1.59 5.02
CA VAL A 20 -8.36 -1.44 3.92
C VAL A 20 -7.66 -0.97 2.64
N THR A 21 -6.84 0.07 2.73
CA THR A 21 -6.14 0.65 1.57
C THR A 21 -5.12 -0.34 0.99
N TRP A 22 -4.39 -1.08 1.82
CA TRP A 22 -3.49 -2.14 1.38
C TRP A 22 -4.21 -3.29 0.66
N ARG A 23 -5.32 -3.77 1.24
CA ARG A 23 -6.13 -4.82 0.61
C ARG A 23 -6.65 -4.37 -0.76
N LEU A 24 -7.14 -3.14 -0.86
CA LEU A 24 -7.61 -2.56 -2.12
C LEU A 24 -6.47 -2.47 -3.14
N ALA A 25 -5.31 -1.93 -2.76
CA ALA A 25 -4.17 -1.76 -3.65
C ALA A 25 -3.73 -3.10 -4.27
N ARG A 26 -3.60 -4.14 -3.43
CA ARG A 26 -3.26 -5.48 -3.89
C ARG A 26 -4.29 -6.06 -4.85
N GLN A 27 -5.59 -5.85 -4.58
CA GLN A 27 -6.65 -6.37 -5.44
C GLN A 27 -6.66 -5.69 -6.81
N LEU A 28 -6.44 -4.37 -6.86
CA LEU A 28 -6.31 -3.61 -8.10
C LEU A 28 -5.13 -4.08 -8.96
N VAL A 29 -4.00 -4.42 -8.32
CA VAL A 29 -2.84 -5.01 -9.02
C VAL A 29 -3.16 -6.42 -9.52
N ALA A 30 -3.59 -7.32 -8.62
CA ALA A 30 -3.71 -8.74 -8.91
C ALA A 30 -4.90 -9.10 -9.81
N GLU A 31 -6.06 -8.46 -9.61
CA GLU A 31 -7.31 -8.81 -10.30
C GLU A 31 -7.58 -7.93 -11.52
N HIS A 32 -7.05 -6.70 -11.52
CA HIS A 32 -7.33 -5.72 -12.58
C HIS A 32 -6.08 -5.29 -13.36
N ASN A 33 -4.88 -5.80 -13.00
CA ASN A 33 -3.62 -5.52 -13.68
C ASN A 33 -3.31 -4.01 -13.79
N LEU A 34 -3.76 -3.24 -12.79
CA LEU A 34 -3.56 -1.80 -12.68
C LEU A 34 -2.19 -1.49 -12.05
N ALA A 35 -1.61 -0.35 -12.43
CA ALA A 35 -0.42 0.17 -11.75
C ALA A 35 -0.88 1.01 -10.55
N VAL A 36 -0.46 0.65 -9.34
CA VAL A 36 -0.92 1.27 -8.09
C VAL A 36 0.26 1.77 -7.28
N ARG A 37 0.15 2.99 -6.75
CA ARG A 37 1.02 3.54 -5.71
C ARG A 37 0.22 3.75 -4.43
N LEU A 38 0.72 3.28 -3.30
CA LEU A 38 0.11 3.45 -1.98
C LEU A 38 0.98 4.38 -1.13
N TRP A 39 0.48 5.60 -0.91
CA TRP A 39 1.10 6.59 -0.04
C TRP A 39 0.61 6.40 1.39
N VAL A 40 1.55 6.26 2.32
CA VAL A 40 1.29 6.05 3.75
C VAL A 40 2.15 7.04 4.54
N ASP A 41 1.54 7.74 5.49
CA ASP A 41 2.24 8.67 6.39
C ASP A 41 3.00 7.99 7.53
N ASP A 42 2.56 6.81 7.98
CA ASP A 42 3.27 5.95 8.94
C ASP A 42 3.46 4.52 8.42
N LEU A 43 4.66 4.21 7.91
CA LEU A 43 5.04 2.87 7.48
C LEU A 43 5.16 1.86 8.63
N ASN A 44 5.28 2.29 9.89
CA ASN A 44 5.31 1.36 11.02
C ASN A 44 3.98 0.62 11.17
N ALA A 45 2.86 1.27 10.86
CA ALA A 45 1.55 0.63 10.84
C ALA A 45 1.41 -0.38 9.68
N PHE A 46 2.22 -0.24 8.62
CA PHE A 46 2.19 -1.12 7.46
C PHE A 46 2.95 -2.44 7.66
N VAL A 47 4.11 -2.42 8.33
CA VAL A 47 4.98 -3.59 8.51
C VAL A 47 4.26 -4.83 9.07
N PRO A 48 3.36 -4.72 10.08
CA PRO A 48 2.61 -5.86 10.59
C PRO A 48 1.73 -6.56 9.54
N MET A 49 1.31 -5.85 8.49
CA MET A 49 0.44 -6.39 7.43
C MET A 49 1.20 -6.90 6.21
N CYS A 50 2.47 -6.53 6.06
CA CYS A 50 3.34 -7.00 5.00
C CYS A 50 4.71 -7.39 5.58
N PRO A 51 4.85 -8.62 6.10
CA PRO A 51 6.13 -9.13 6.60
C PRO A 51 7.15 -9.15 5.45
N GLY A 52 8.10 -8.21 5.45
CA GLY A 52 9.01 -7.95 4.33
C GLY A 52 9.02 -6.48 3.90
N ALA A 53 8.07 -5.68 4.38
CA ALA A 53 8.13 -4.24 4.26
C ALA A 53 9.19 -3.64 5.21
N ASP A 54 9.91 -2.62 4.71
CA ASP A 54 10.91 -1.87 5.46
C ASP A 54 10.32 -0.53 5.89
N ALA A 55 10.14 -0.30 7.20
CA ALA A 55 9.60 0.96 7.71
C ALA A 55 10.51 2.17 7.48
N THR A 56 11.79 1.95 7.14
CA THR A 56 12.78 3.01 6.93
C THR A 56 12.94 3.39 5.45
N ALA A 57 12.39 2.58 4.55
CA ALA A 57 12.44 2.86 3.12
C ALA A 57 11.44 3.96 2.75
N ALA A 58 11.92 5.00 2.05
CA ALA A 58 11.06 6.07 1.56
C ALA A 58 10.08 5.60 0.45
N GLN A 59 10.39 4.49 -0.22
CA GLN A 59 9.60 3.86 -1.28
C GLN A 59 10.01 2.39 -1.40
N GLN A 60 9.07 1.49 -1.67
CA GLN A 60 9.35 0.06 -1.80
C GLN A 60 8.25 -0.68 -2.56
N TRP A 61 8.63 -1.72 -3.30
CA TRP A 61 7.66 -2.56 -3.99
C TRP A 61 7.25 -3.77 -3.17
N GLN A 62 5.94 -3.94 -2.97
CA GLN A 62 5.37 -5.08 -2.27
C GLN A 62 4.15 -5.60 -3.03
N HIS A 63 4.13 -6.90 -3.36
CA HIS A 63 2.99 -7.53 -4.06
C HIS A 63 2.56 -6.81 -5.36
N GLY A 64 3.49 -6.14 -6.05
CA GLY A 64 3.23 -5.38 -7.27
C GLY A 64 2.62 -3.99 -7.05
N VAL A 65 2.42 -3.58 -5.80
CA VAL A 65 2.13 -2.19 -5.40
C VAL A 65 3.46 -1.48 -5.15
N ASP A 66 3.53 -0.23 -5.56
CA ASP A 66 4.62 0.71 -5.28
C ASP A 66 4.32 1.56 -4.01
#